data_AF-A0A1I5G0B8-F1
#
_entry.id   AF-A0A1I5G0B8-F1
#
_cell.length_a   1.000
_cell.length_b   1.000
_cell.length_c   1.000
_cell.angle_alpha   90.00
_cell.angle_beta   90.00
_cell.angle_gamma   90.00
#
_symmetry.space_group_name_H-M   'P 1'
#
loop_
_entity.id
_entity.type
_entity.pdbx_description
1 polymer ?
#
loop_
_entity_poly.entity_id
_entity_poly.type
_entity_poly.pdbx_seq_one_letter_code
_entity_poly.pdbx_strand_id
1 'polypeptide(L)'
;MFERLDKLRAELKRAKAKRAEWDGKVKALEKKVAEMEKTCIHDMMLAADLTPEQLANLIAYSKDNLPGGKTIEEIANTNITKEDDSYEEDEA
;
A
#
# COMPACT_ATOMS: atom_id res chain seq x y z
N MET A 1 -2.92 26.94 -41.46
CA MET A 1 -3.47 27.25 -40.12
C MET A 1 -4.21 26.08 -39.48
N PHE A 2 -5.05 25.33 -40.22
CA PHE A 2 -5.78 24.16 -39.69
C PHE A 2 -4.87 23.00 -39.22
N GLU A 3 -3.78 22.72 -39.93
CA GLU A 3 -2.83 21.64 -39.57
C GLU A 3 -2.22 21.79 -38.16
N ARG A 4 -2.02 23.03 -37.67
CA ARG A 4 -1.55 23.26 -36.30
C ARG A 4 -2.63 22.90 -35.27
N LEU A 5 -3.88 23.21 -35.58
CA LEU A 5 -5.03 22.88 -34.74
C LEU A 5 -5.28 21.36 -34.71
N ASP A 6 -5.13 20.68 -35.85
CA ASP A 6 -5.32 19.24 -35.93
C ASP A 6 -4.21 18.47 -35.20
N LYS A 7 -2.96 18.96 -35.24
CA LYS A 7 -1.86 18.46 -34.41
C LYS A 7 -2.17 18.60 -32.91
N LEU A 8 -2.63 19.77 -32.47
CA LEU A 8 -3.01 20.00 -31.07
C LEU A 8 -4.18 19.12 -30.63
N ARG A 9 -5.19 18.90 -31.49
CA ARG A 9 -6.30 17.98 -31.21
C ARG A 9 -5.83 16.53 -31.08
N ALA A 10 -4.92 16.11 -31.94
CA ALA A 10 -4.35 14.77 -31.87
C ALA A 10 -3.54 14.57 -30.59
N GLU A 11 -2.74 15.56 -30.20
CA GLU A 11 -1.96 15.55 -28.96
C GLU A 11 -2.87 15.53 -27.72
N LEU A 12 -3.90 16.36 -27.69
CA LEU A 12 -4.92 16.35 -26.64
C LEU A 12 -5.60 14.97 -26.53
N LYS A 13 -5.96 14.35 -27.66
CA LYS A 13 -6.55 13.00 -27.67
C LYS A 13 -5.59 11.95 -27.08
N ARG A 14 -4.29 12.03 -27.42
CA ARG A 14 -3.26 11.15 -26.83
C ARG A 14 -3.09 11.38 -25.34
N ALA A 15 -3.06 12.63 -24.89
CA ALA A 15 -2.96 12.97 -23.48
C ALA A 15 -4.17 12.45 -22.68
N LYS A 16 -5.39 12.59 -23.23
CA LYS A 16 -6.59 12.01 -22.61
C LYS A 16 -6.56 10.48 -22.54
N ALA A 17 -6.05 9.82 -23.58
CA ALA A 17 -5.89 8.37 -23.60
C ALA A 17 -4.89 7.91 -22.53
N LYS A 18 -3.72 8.57 -22.45
CA LYS A 18 -2.74 8.32 -21.39
C LYS A 18 -3.34 8.54 -20.00
N ARG A 19 -4.09 9.62 -19.79
CA ARG A 19 -4.78 9.87 -18.52
C ARG A 19 -5.72 8.73 -18.15
N ALA A 20 -6.55 8.28 -19.09
CA ALA A 20 -7.47 7.17 -18.84
C ALA A 20 -6.75 5.85 -18.52
N GLU A 21 -5.60 5.59 -19.16
CA GLU A 21 -4.75 4.45 -18.83
C GLU A 21 -4.20 4.54 -17.40
N TRP A 22 -3.67 5.72 -17.03
CA TRP A 22 -3.17 5.97 -15.67
C TRP A 22 -4.28 5.89 -14.63
N ASP A 23 -5.46 6.44 -14.90
CA ASP A 23 -6.63 6.32 -14.02
C ASP A 23 -7.01 4.83 -13.81
N GLY A 24 -6.87 4.00 -14.85
CA GLY A 24 -7.05 2.56 -14.75
C GLY A 24 -5.98 1.88 -13.88
N LYS A 25 -4.71 2.25 -14.06
CA LYS A 25 -3.60 1.74 -13.24
C LYS A 25 -3.77 2.10 -11.77
N VAL A 26 -4.15 3.35 -11.47
CA VAL A 26 -4.43 3.82 -10.11
C VAL A 26 -5.50 2.95 -9.46
N LYS A 27 -6.65 2.77 -10.12
CA LYS A 27 -7.73 1.91 -9.58
C LYS A 27 -7.29 0.46 -9.36
N ALA A 28 -6.46 -0.08 -10.24
CA ALA A 28 -5.94 -1.44 -10.09
C ALA A 28 -4.99 -1.55 -8.89
N LEU A 29 -4.12 -0.56 -8.69
CA LEU A 29 -3.20 -0.49 -7.55
C LEU A 29 -3.95 -0.30 -6.24
N GLU A 30 -4.92 0.61 -6.17
CA GLU A 30 -5.78 0.80 -5.00
C GLU A 30 -6.47 -0.51 -4.60
N LYS A 31 -7.03 -1.22 -5.59
CA LYS A 31 -7.63 -2.54 -5.36
C LYS A 31 -6.62 -3.54 -4.83
N LYS A 32 -5.43 -3.60 -5.42
CA LYS A 32 -4.37 -4.53 -5.02
C LYS A 32 -3.88 -4.23 -3.59
N VAL A 33 -3.67 -2.95 -3.25
CA VAL A 33 -3.31 -2.54 -1.89
C VAL A 33 -4.38 -2.98 -0.90
N ALA A 34 -5.65 -2.66 -1.17
CA ALA A 34 -6.75 -3.05 -0.28
C ALA A 34 -6.92 -4.58 -0.14
N GLU A 35 -6.59 -5.37 -1.16
CA GLU A 35 -6.55 -6.83 -1.09
C GLU A 35 -5.37 -7.32 -0.26
N MET A 36 -4.17 -6.79 -0.52
CA MET A 36 -2.96 -7.14 0.23
C MET A 36 -3.06 -6.78 1.71
N GLU A 37 -3.64 -5.63 2.07
CA GLU A 37 -3.90 -5.25 3.46
C GLU A 37 -4.80 -6.27 4.17
N LYS A 38 -5.76 -6.86 3.45
CA LYS A 38 -6.65 -7.90 4.01
C LYS A 38 -5.95 -9.25 4.14
N THR A 39 -5.05 -9.60 3.23
CA THR A 39 -4.40 -10.93 3.22
C THR A 39 -3.05 -10.95 3.93
N CYS A 40 -2.41 -9.81 4.17
CA CYS A 40 -1.12 -9.71 4.84
C CYS A 40 -1.12 -10.40 6.21
N ILE A 41 -2.21 -10.22 6.98
CA ILE A 41 -2.38 -10.89 8.28
C ILE A 41 -2.43 -12.42 8.12
N HIS A 42 -3.05 -12.94 7.04
CA HIS A 42 -3.18 -14.38 6.81
C HIS A 42 -1.81 -15.05 6.57
N ASP A 43 -0.96 -14.44 5.74
CA ASP A 43 0.38 -14.95 5.47
C ASP A 43 1.26 -14.90 6.72
N MET A 44 1.16 -13.83 7.51
CA MET A 44 1.83 -13.72 8.80
C MET A 44 1.37 -14.80 9.78
N MET A 45 0.08 -15.13 9.79
CA MET A 45 -0.50 -16.18 10.62
C MET A 45 0.03 -17.57 10.24
N LEU A 46 0.07 -17.87 8.94
CA LEU A 46 0.62 -19.12 8.42
C LEU A 46 2.10 -19.27 8.76
N ALA A 47 2.89 -18.20 8.58
CA ALA A 47 4.33 -18.23 8.91
C ALA A 47 4.61 -18.45 10.41
N ALA A 48 3.68 -18.07 11.28
CA ALA A 48 3.78 -18.24 12.73
C ALA A 48 3.07 -19.52 13.23
N ASP A 49 2.53 -20.37 12.34
CA ASP A 49 1.71 -21.53 12.68
C ASP A 49 0.54 -21.20 13.62
N LEU A 50 -0.08 -20.03 13.44
CA LEU A 50 -1.19 -19.54 14.26
C LEU A 50 -2.53 -19.68 13.54
N THR A 51 -3.58 -19.95 14.30
CA THR A 51 -4.98 -19.81 13.85
C THR A 51 -5.54 -18.42 14.17
N PRO A 52 -6.65 -17.98 13.54
CA PRO A 52 -7.28 -16.69 13.86
C PRO A 52 -7.65 -16.55 15.34
N GLU A 53 -8.12 -17.63 15.96
CA GLU A 53 -8.51 -17.66 17.37
C GLU A 53 -7.28 -17.54 18.28
N GLN A 54 -6.18 -18.22 17.94
CA GLN A 54 -4.92 -18.11 18.68
C GLN A 54 -4.32 -16.70 18.57
N LEU A 55 -4.38 -16.08 17.39
CA LEU A 55 -3.95 -14.70 17.21
C LEU A 55 -4.81 -13.73 18.03
N ALA A 56 -6.13 -13.89 18.03
CA ALA A 56 -7.03 -13.06 18.84
C ALA A 56 -6.73 -13.20 20.35
N ASN A 57 -6.53 -14.44 20.83
CA ASN A 57 -6.16 -14.72 22.21
C ASN A 57 -4.80 -14.12 22.57
N LEU A 58 -3.81 -14.19 21.67
CA LEU A 58 -2.50 -13.59 21.86
C LEU A 58 -2.59 -12.06 21.97
N ILE A 59 -3.38 -11.41 21.10
CA ILE A 59 -3.62 -9.97 21.17
C ILE A 59 -4.26 -9.60 22.51
N ALA A 60 -5.31 -10.31 22.93
CA ALA A 60 -5.97 -10.07 24.20
C ALA A 60 -5.01 -10.26 25.39
N TYR A 61 -4.23 -11.34 25.39
CA TYR A 61 -3.22 -11.60 26.42
C TYR A 61 -2.15 -10.50 26.46
N SER A 62 -1.65 -10.08 25.30
CA SER A 62 -0.56 -9.10 25.20
C SER A 62 -0.92 -7.71 25.73
N LYS A 63 -2.21 -7.32 25.75
CA LYS A 63 -2.63 -5.99 26.26
C LYS A 63 -2.16 -5.73 27.70
N ASP A 64 -2.17 -6.75 28.55
CA ASP A 64 -1.85 -6.61 29.97
C ASP A 64 -0.59 -7.37 30.41
N ASN A 65 -0.03 -8.23 29.54
CA ASN A 65 1.04 -9.16 29.90
C ASN A 65 2.37 -8.90 29.16
N LEU A 66 2.53 -7.70 28.58
CA LEU A 66 3.77 -7.31 27.91
C LEU A 66 4.90 -7.05 28.93
N PRO A 67 6.10 -7.61 28.71
CA PRO A 67 7.23 -7.41 29.61
C PRO A 67 7.68 -5.94 29.62
N GLY A 68 7.99 -5.43 30.81
CA GLY A 68 8.39 -4.04 31.01
C GLY A 68 7.22 -3.04 31.04
N GLY A 69 5.97 -3.51 31.11
CA GLY A 69 4.79 -2.64 31.24
C GLY A 69 4.51 -1.78 30.02
N LYS A 70 5.11 -2.12 28.88
CA LYS A 70 4.91 -1.39 27.62
C LYS A 70 3.54 -1.71 27.03
N THR A 71 2.92 -0.73 26.40
CA THR A 71 1.70 -0.95 25.62
C THR A 71 2.04 -1.54 24.25
N ILE A 72 1.05 -2.17 23.60
CA ILE A 72 1.20 -2.66 22.22
C ILE A 72 1.58 -1.51 21.27
N GLU A 73 1.00 -0.32 21.49
CA GLU A 73 1.25 0.89 20.68
C GLU A 73 2.72 1.34 20.77
N GLU A 74 3.30 1.33 21.98
CA GLU A 74 4.70 1.68 22.20
C GLU A 74 5.65 0.72 21.47
N ILE A 75 5.32 -0.57 21.41
CA ILE A 75 6.14 -1.56 20.70
C ILE A 75 5.96 -1.44 19.19
N ALA A 76 4.73 -1.28 18.69
CA ALA A 76 4.44 -1.14 17.27
C ALA A 76 5.18 0.04 16.62
N ASN A 77 5.28 1.17 17.34
CA ASN A 77 5.93 2.38 16.85
C ASN A 77 7.46 2.33 16.83
N THR A 78 8.10 1.33 17.47
CA THR A 78 9.57 1.21 17.48
C THR A 78 10.17 0.56 16.22
N ASN A 79 9.37 -0.19 15.45
CA ASN A 79 9.84 -0.91 14.25
C ASN A 79 9.68 -0.13 12.94
N ILE A 80 9.08 1.07 12.96
CA ILE A 80 9.00 1.96 11.79
C ILE A 80 10.29 2.80 11.73
N THR A 81 11.43 2.16 11.51
CA THR A 81 12.61 2.90 11.05
C THR A 81 12.37 3.28 9.60
N LYS A 82 12.00 4.54 9.40
CA LYS A 82 12.01 5.33 8.15
C LYS A 82 12.70 4.56 7.00
N GLU A 83 11.92 3.87 6.19
CA GLU A 83 12.40 3.49 4.86
C GLU A 83 12.56 4.80 4.08
N ASP A 84 13.80 5.05 3.64
CA ASP A 84 14.20 6.20 2.85
C ASP A 84 13.52 6.08 1.48
N ASP A 85 12.38 6.77 1.32
CA ASP A 85 11.66 6.97 0.06
C ASP A 85 12.48 7.90 -0.86
N SER A 86 13.68 7.45 -1.26
CA SER A 86 14.45 8.08 -2.33
C SER A 86 13.83 7.67 -3.66
N TYR A 87 12.79 8.41 -4.08
CA TYR A 87 12.32 8.40 -5.45
C TYR A 87 13.40 9.05 -6.33
N GLU A 88 14.28 8.23 -6.91
CA GLU A 88 15.11 8.64 -8.05
C GLU A 88 14.16 8.83 -9.24
N GLU A 89 13.98 10.09 -9.64
CA GLU A 89 13.20 10.49 -10.81
C GLU A 89 14.01 10.12 -12.06
N ASP A 90 13.72 8.94 -12.64
CA ASP A 90 14.27 8.54 -13.93
C ASP A 90 13.75 9.49 -15.04
N GLU A 91 14.54 10.50 -15.38
CA GLU A 91 14.37 11.26 -16.62
C GLU A 91 14.67 10.37 -17.85
N ALA A 92 13.64 10.09 -18.66
CA ALA A 92 13.79 9.61 -20.04
C ALA A 92 12.63 10.03 -20.95
#